data_AF-A0A379G260-F1
#
_entry.id   AF-A0A379G260-F1
#
_cell.length_a   1.000
_cell.length_b   1.000
_cell.length_c   1.000
_cell.angle_alpha   90.00
_cell.angle_beta   90.00
_cell.angle_gamma   90.00
#
_symmetry.space_group_name_H-M   'P 1'
#
loop_
_entity.id
_entity.type
_entity.pdbx_description
1 polymer ?
#
loop_
_entity_poly.entity_id
_entity_poly.type
_entity_poly.pdbx_seq_one_letter_code
_entity_poly.pdbx_strand_id
1 'polypeptide(L)'
;MDIIKKILIDDLDAINLREARDGKPHFNSQFLANHPYLCIGMIAAYLPLAIILWYAPYFGPYWTAGITILFIVLASVLLFDVKPVYHFDDIGVLDLRVCYNGEWFVTEPVSETALNQILESKEVPASIKQEISRLLALKGMLSFYDIYHIAYPEIPALTRTALATQN
;
A
#
# COMPACT_ATOMS: atom_id res chain seq x y z
N MET A 1 20.74 -15.89 -8.89
CA MET A 1 19.53 -15.11 -8.56
C MET A 1 19.20 -14.30 -9.80
N ASP A 2 17.93 -14.23 -10.20
CA ASP A 2 17.52 -13.43 -11.37
C ASP A 2 17.92 -11.96 -11.15
N ILE A 3 18.55 -11.35 -12.17
CA ILE A 3 19.04 -9.97 -12.11
C ILE A 3 17.91 -8.97 -11.91
N ILE A 4 16.73 -9.22 -12.48
CA ILE A 4 15.56 -8.34 -12.33
C ILE A 4 15.08 -8.40 -10.88
N LYS A 5 14.91 -9.62 -10.33
CA LYS A 5 14.57 -9.81 -8.92
C LYS A 5 15.55 -9.10 -7.99
N LYS A 6 16.85 -9.19 -8.27
CA LYS A 6 17.87 -8.51 -7.47
C LYS A 6 17.70 -6.99 -7.49
N ILE A 7 17.57 -6.40 -8.68
CA ILE A 7 17.42 -4.93 -8.82
C ILE A 7 16.15 -4.45 -8.10
N LEU A 8 15.04 -5.19 -8.22
CA LEU A 8 13.80 -4.83 -7.54
C LEU A 8 13.90 -4.97 -6.01
N ILE A 9 14.57 -6.01 -5.50
CA ILE A 9 14.84 -6.14 -4.06
C ILE A 9 15.69 -4.98 -3.56
N ASP A 10 16.78 -4.65 -4.27
CA ASP A 10 17.68 -3.57 -3.87
C ASP A 10 16.93 -2.20 -3.83
N ASP A 11 16.00 -1.97 -4.76
CA ASP A 11 15.16 -0.77 -4.80
C ASP A 11 14.11 -0.74 -3.67
N LEU A 12 13.44 -1.86 -3.39
CA LEU A 12 12.51 -2.00 -2.27
C LEU A 12 13.22 -1.80 -0.92
N ASP A 13 14.43 -2.34 -0.76
CA ASP A 13 15.24 -2.17 0.44
C ASP A 13 15.66 -0.71 0.64
N ALA A 14 16.00 0.00 -0.45
CA ALA A 14 16.27 1.43 -0.41
C ALA A 14 15.03 2.23 0.03
N ILE A 15 13.83 1.85 -0.44
CA ILE A 15 12.56 2.46 -0.01
C ILE A 15 12.29 2.17 1.47
N ASN A 16 12.41 0.91 1.89
CA ASN A 16 12.23 0.48 3.28
C ASN A 16 13.13 1.29 4.23
N LEU A 17 14.40 1.48 3.86
CA LEU A 17 15.35 2.25 4.66
C LEU A 17 15.01 3.74 4.68
N ARG A 18 14.70 4.34 3.52
CA ARG A 18 14.37 5.77 3.39
C ARG A 18 13.13 6.15 4.19
N GLU A 19 12.12 5.29 4.17
CA GLU A 19 10.82 5.55 4.82
C GLU A 19 10.73 4.98 6.25
N ALA A 20 11.81 4.35 6.73
CA ALA A 20 11.87 3.67 8.01
C ALA A 20 10.69 2.68 8.20
N ARG A 21 10.42 1.88 7.16
CA ARG A 21 9.35 0.88 7.15
C ARG A 21 9.79 -0.28 8.03
N ASP A 22 9.16 -0.44 9.19
CA ASP A 22 9.49 -1.48 10.17
C ASP A 22 8.32 -2.42 10.49
N GLY A 23 7.16 -2.20 9.84
CA GLY A 23 5.94 -2.99 10.04
C GLY A 23 5.24 -2.79 11.38
N LYS A 24 5.64 -1.82 12.20
CA LYS A 24 5.05 -1.57 13.53
C LYS A 24 4.04 -0.42 13.49
N PRO A 25 3.07 -0.41 14.42
CA PRO A 25 2.17 0.72 14.60
C PRO A 25 2.92 1.91 15.18
N HIS A 26 2.85 3.02 14.48
CA HIS A 26 3.40 4.31 14.88
C HIS A 26 2.28 5.27 15.18
N PHE A 27 2.48 6.09 16.20
CA PHE A 27 1.58 7.21 16.44
C PHE A 27 1.83 8.29 15.40
N ASN A 28 0.84 8.51 14.52
CA ASN A 28 0.90 9.47 13.44
C ASN A 28 -0.26 10.47 13.52
N SER A 29 0.04 11.69 13.96
CA SER A 29 -0.93 12.79 13.99
C SER A 29 -1.28 13.34 12.60
N GLN A 30 -0.66 12.85 11.52
CA GLN A 30 -1.00 13.27 10.14
C GLN A 30 -2.46 12.97 9.80
N PHE A 31 -3.07 11.92 10.37
CA PHE A 31 -4.49 11.66 10.15
C PHE A 31 -5.36 12.85 10.54
N LEU A 32 -5.06 13.47 11.69
CA LEU A 32 -5.78 14.63 12.19
C LEU A 32 -5.60 15.86 11.31
N ALA A 33 -4.40 16.04 10.74
CA ALA A 33 -4.07 17.16 9.86
C ALA A 33 -4.65 17.00 8.45
N ASN A 34 -4.63 15.79 7.89
CA ASN A 34 -5.06 15.50 6.51
C ASN A 34 -6.58 15.29 6.41
N HIS A 35 -7.24 14.86 7.48
CA HIS A 35 -8.67 14.60 7.51
C HIS A 35 -9.42 15.39 8.60
N PRO A 36 -9.31 16.73 8.64
CA PRO A 36 -9.92 17.54 9.69
C PRO A 36 -11.45 17.44 9.71
N TYR A 37 -12.08 17.35 8.54
CA TYR A 37 -13.54 17.21 8.43
C TYR A 37 -14.06 15.89 9.00
N LEU A 38 -13.30 14.81 8.84
CA LEU A 38 -13.66 13.50 9.41
C LEU A 38 -13.61 13.56 10.94
N CYS A 39 -12.58 14.22 11.49
CA CYS A 39 -12.42 14.41 12.93
C CYS A 39 -13.54 15.27 13.53
N ILE A 40 -13.90 16.36 12.86
CA ILE A 40 -15.05 17.19 13.25
C ILE A 40 -16.34 16.38 13.17
N GLY A 41 -16.53 15.59 12.10
CA GLY A 41 -17.68 14.71 11.94
C GLY A 41 -17.83 13.69 13.07
N MET A 42 -16.72 13.08 13.50
CA MET A 42 -16.71 12.14 14.63
C MET A 42 -17.18 12.80 15.93
N ILE A 43 -16.67 14.00 16.24
CA ILE A 43 -17.08 14.75 17.44
C ILE A 43 -18.55 15.18 17.33
N ALA A 44 -18.95 15.70 16.17
CA ALA A 44 -20.32 16.13 15.90
C ALA A 44 -21.33 14.98 16.00
N ALA A 45 -20.94 13.76 15.63
CA ALA A 45 -21.76 12.56 15.81
C ALA A 45 -21.78 12.06 17.26
N TYR A 46 -20.67 12.19 17.98
CA TYR A 46 -20.55 11.75 19.37
C TYR A 46 -21.32 12.64 20.36
N LEU A 47 -21.30 13.96 20.18
CA LEU A 47 -21.97 14.93 21.06
C LEU A 47 -23.48 14.65 21.30
N PRO A 48 -24.33 14.48 20.27
CA PRO A 48 -25.75 14.20 20.49
C PRO A 48 -25.97 12.85 21.18
N LEU A 49 -25.14 11.84 20.88
CA LEU A 49 -25.17 10.56 21.59
C LEU A 49 -24.86 10.74 23.09
N ALA A 50 -23.81 11.49 23.42
CA ALA A 50 -23.45 11.77 24.81
C ALA A 50 -24.55 12.52 25.56
N ILE A 51 -25.22 13.48 24.90
CA ILE A 51 -26.36 14.21 25.46
C ILE A 51 -27.51 13.23 25.76
N ILE A 52 -27.90 12.38 24.81
CA ILE A 52 -28.98 11.41 25.00
C ILE A 52 -28.65 10.46 26.16
N LEU A 53 -27.41 9.96 26.23
CA LEU A 53 -26.97 9.07 27.30
C LEU A 53 -27.00 9.75 28.67
N TRP A 54 -26.70 11.05 28.74
CA TRP A 54 -26.72 11.79 30.00
C TRP A 54 -28.14 12.04 30.53
N TYR A 55 -29.11 12.29 29.64
CA TYR A 55 -30.49 12.60 30.01
C TYR A 55 -31.41 11.38 30.06
N ALA A 56 -31.01 10.24 29.47
CA ALA A 56 -31.81 9.04 29.47
C ALA A 56 -31.91 8.46 30.90
N PRO A 57 -33.13 8.17 31.40
CA PRO A 57 -33.32 7.72 32.79
C PRO A 57 -32.69 6.35 33.09
N TYR A 58 -32.32 5.58 32.06
CA TYR A 58 -31.69 4.27 32.17
C TYR A 58 -30.15 4.33 32.10
N PHE A 59 -29.59 5.38 31.50
CA PHE A 59 -28.16 5.54 31.31
C PHE A 59 -27.66 6.59 32.30
N GLY A 60 -26.92 6.15 33.31
CA GLY A 60 -26.29 7.03 34.28
C GLY A 60 -24.93 7.56 33.82
N PRO A 61 -24.29 8.43 34.61
CA PRO A 61 -22.98 9.02 34.28
C PRO A 61 -21.88 7.97 34.02
N TYR A 62 -21.94 6.81 34.67
CA TYR A 62 -20.99 5.71 34.46
C TYR A 62 -21.08 5.11 33.04
N TRP A 63 -22.29 4.99 32.49
CA TRP A 63 -22.48 4.48 31.13
C TRP A 63 -21.99 5.48 30.10
N THR A 64 -22.32 6.76 30.30
CA THR A 64 -21.81 7.84 29.44
C THR A 64 -20.28 7.83 29.45
N ALA A 65 -19.65 7.76 30.62
CA ALA A 65 -18.19 7.69 30.73
C ALA A 65 -17.60 6.46 30.03
N GLY A 66 -18.19 5.28 30.19
CA GLY A 66 -17.75 4.06 29.51
C GLY A 66 -17.80 4.20 27.97
N ILE A 67 -18.89 4.76 27.44
CA ILE A 67 -19.04 5.00 26.01
C ILE A 67 -18.09 6.11 25.52
N THR A 68 -17.85 7.16 26.31
CA THR A 68 -16.83 8.18 26.02
C THR A 68 -15.44 7.55 25.90
N ILE A 69 -15.07 6.70 26.86
CA ILE A 69 -13.77 6.02 26.86
C ILE A 69 -13.66 5.13 25.63
N LEU A 70 -14.69 4.35 25.31
CA LEU A 70 -14.71 3.52 24.11
C LEU A 70 -14.54 4.37 22.83
N PHE A 71 -15.24 5.49 22.72
CA PHE A 71 -15.10 6.42 21.60
C PHE A 71 -13.66 6.93 21.49
N ILE A 72 -13.05 7.36 22.60
CA ILE A 72 -11.66 7.83 22.62
C ILE A 72 -10.69 6.72 22.22
N VAL A 73 -10.90 5.48 22.70
CA VAL A 73 -10.07 4.33 22.32
C VAL A 73 -10.18 4.08 20.82
N LEU A 74 -11.39 3.96 20.27
CA LEU A 74 -11.59 3.74 18.85
C LEU A 74 -11.05 4.89 17.99
N ALA A 75 -11.24 6.13 18.42
CA ALA A 75 -10.68 7.30 17.75
C ALA A 75 -9.15 7.30 17.81
N SER A 76 -8.56 6.87 18.93
CA SER A 76 -7.09 6.80 19.08
C SER A 76 -6.47 5.76 18.15
N VAL A 77 -7.18 4.68 17.83
CA VAL A 77 -6.72 3.68 16.84
C VAL A 77 -6.49 4.32 15.47
N LEU A 78 -7.29 5.32 15.09
CA LEU A 78 -7.12 6.05 13.82
C LEU A 78 -5.86 6.94 13.80
N LEU A 79 -5.26 7.21 14.97
CA LEU A 79 -3.99 7.92 15.07
C LEU A 79 -2.79 6.97 14.90
N PHE A 80 -3.01 5.67 14.75
CA PHE A 80 -1.96 4.72 14.48
C PHE A 80 -1.89 4.42 12.99
N ASP A 81 -0.68 4.47 12.46
CA ASP A 81 -0.33 4.13 11.08
C ASP A 81 0.72 3.01 11.12
N VAL A 82 0.67 2.10 10.15
CA VAL A 82 1.59 0.94 10.07
C VAL A 82 2.23 0.96 8.70
N LYS A 83 3.54 1.15 8.61
CA LYS A 83 4.22 1.06 7.31
C LYS A 83 4.77 -0.35 7.12
N PRO A 84 4.06 -1.26 6.40
CA PRO A 84 4.53 -2.62 6.21
C PRO A 84 5.86 -2.61 5.44
N VAL A 85 6.79 -3.46 5.86
CA VAL A 85 8.05 -3.65 5.12
C VAL A 85 7.71 -4.22 3.75
N TYR A 86 8.24 -3.63 2.68
CA TYR A 86 8.08 -4.18 1.35
C TYR A 86 9.01 -5.36 1.13
N HIS A 87 8.47 -6.48 0.64
CA HIS A 87 9.24 -7.60 0.14
C HIS A 87 8.85 -7.90 -1.30
N PHE A 88 9.82 -8.38 -2.07
CA PHE A 88 9.58 -8.78 -3.46
C PHE A 88 8.53 -9.89 -3.59
N ASP A 89 8.54 -10.85 -2.66
CA ASP A 89 7.63 -12.00 -2.71
C ASP A 89 6.16 -11.62 -2.41
N ASP A 90 5.93 -10.40 -1.89
CA ASP A 90 4.59 -9.85 -1.65
C ASP A 90 4.00 -9.16 -2.90
N ILE A 91 4.78 -9.01 -3.98
CA ILE A 91 4.29 -8.38 -5.22
C ILE A 91 3.25 -9.30 -5.88
N GLY A 92 2.03 -8.79 -6.01
CA GLY A 92 0.88 -9.52 -6.58
C GLY A 92 0.13 -10.39 -5.58
N VAL A 93 0.57 -10.43 -4.32
CA VAL A 93 -0.19 -11.03 -3.22
C VAL A 93 -1.04 -9.94 -2.55
N LEU A 94 -2.27 -10.29 -2.19
CA LEU A 94 -3.15 -9.40 -1.44
C LEU A 94 -2.75 -9.37 0.04
N ASP A 95 -1.88 -8.44 0.44
CA ASP A 95 -1.66 -8.11 1.85
C ASP A 95 -2.62 -6.99 2.30
N LEU A 96 -3.56 -7.33 3.18
CA LEU A 96 -4.56 -6.38 3.70
C LEU A 96 -3.93 -5.21 4.48
N ARG A 97 -2.72 -5.36 5.03
CA ARG A 97 -2.03 -4.26 5.74
C ARG A 97 -1.58 -3.17 4.79
N VAL A 98 -1.06 -3.59 3.65
CA VAL A 98 -0.60 -2.74 2.55
C VAL A 98 -1.84 -2.00 1.98
N CYS A 99 -2.92 -2.75 1.69
CA CYS A 99 -4.17 -2.17 1.21
C CYS A 99 -4.86 -1.22 2.20
N TYR A 100 -4.82 -1.49 3.52
CA TYR A 100 -5.45 -0.65 4.55
C TYR A 100 -4.84 0.76 4.60
N ASN A 101 -3.53 0.87 4.41
CA ASN A 101 -2.83 2.16 4.40
C ASN A 101 -2.73 2.79 3.01
N GLY A 102 -3.38 2.18 2.00
CA GLY A 102 -3.44 2.71 0.64
C GLY A 102 -2.12 2.64 -0.13
N GLU A 103 -1.11 2.00 0.43
CA GLU A 103 0.15 1.70 -0.24
C GLU A 103 -0.07 0.42 -1.04
N TRP A 104 0.20 0.42 -2.34
CA TRP A 104 0.00 -0.77 -3.17
C TRP A 104 1.10 -0.85 -4.23
N PHE A 105 1.65 -2.04 -4.46
CA PHE A 105 2.70 -2.24 -5.47
C PHE A 105 2.27 -1.87 -6.89
N VAL A 106 0.96 -1.75 -7.12
CA VAL A 106 0.38 -1.26 -8.38
C VAL A 106 0.59 0.24 -8.58
N THR A 107 0.67 1.00 -7.49
CA THR A 107 0.85 2.46 -7.51
C THR A 107 2.25 2.90 -7.11
N GLU A 108 3.02 2.05 -6.41
CA GLU A 108 4.39 2.33 -6.00
C GLU A 108 5.33 2.36 -7.23
N PRO A 109 5.91 3.51 -7.59
CA PRO A 109 6.78 3.62 -8.75
C PRO A 109 8.15 3.00 -8.49
N VAL A 110 8.71 2.34 -9.49
CA VAL A 110 10.10 1.88 -9.47
C VAL A 110 11.02 3.08 -9.69
N SER A 111 12.15 3.14 -8.99
CA SER A 111 13.09 4.24 -9.17
C SER A 111 13.67 4.29 -10.59
N GLU A 112 13.98 5.50 -11.08
CA GLU A 112 14.64 5.67 -12.37
C GLU A 112 16.00 4.94 -12.41
N THR A 113 16.69 4.86 -11.26
CA THR A 113 17.96 4.15 -11.16
C THR A 113 17.80 2.64 -11.34
N ALA A 114 16.78 2.04 -10.73
CA ALA A 114 16.47 0.63 -10.91
C ALA A 114 16.03 0.35 -12.36
N LEU A 115 15.22 1.23 -12.95
CA LEU A 115 14.77 1.10 -14.32
C LEU A 115 15.93 1.14 -15.32
N ASN A 116 16.85 2.10 -15.16
CA ASN A 116 18.03 2.22 -16.02
C ASN A 116 18.95 0.99 -15.87
N GLN A 117 19.13 0.47 -14.65
CA GLN A 117 19.88 -0.76 -14.43
C GLN A 117 19.28 -1.96 -15.19
N ILE A 118 17.95 -2.08 -15.21
CA ILE A 118 17.26 -3.14 -15.96
C ILE A 118 17.49 -2.98 -17.47
N LEU A 119 17.36 -1.75 -17.99
CA LEU A 119 17.53 -1.45 -19.42
C LEU A 119 18.97 -1.61 -19.91
N GLU A 120 19.97 -1.29 -19.09
CA GLU A 120 21.39 -1.41 -19.44
C GLU A 120 21.97 -2.81 -19.20
N SER A 121 21.37 -3.61 -18.30
CA SER A 121 21.87 -4.94 -17.94
C SER A 121 21.92 -5.89 -19.14
N LYS A 122 23.09 -6.47 -19.43
CA LYS A 122 23.25 -7.44 -20.53
C LYS A 122 22.53 -8.77 -20.27
N GLU A 123 22.21 -9.06 -19.02
CA GLU A 123 21.58 -10.31 -18.60
C GLU A 123 20.05 -10.29 -18.78
N VAL A 124 19.46 -9.10 -18.94
CA VAL A 124 18.01 -8.94 -19.16
C VAL A 124 17.66 -9.17 -20.64
N PRO A 125 16.72 -10.07 -20.95
CA PRO A 125 16.25 -10.31 -22.32
C PRO A 125 15.76 -9.04 -23.03
N ALA A 126 16.08 -8.91 -24.32
CA ALA A 126 15.69 -7.76 -25.14
C ALA A 126 14.16 -7.58 -25.23
N SER A 127 13.38 -8.67 -25.21
CA SER A 127 11.92 -8.63 -25.22
C SER A 127 11.33 -7.94 -23.98
N ILE A 128 11.90 -8.20 -22.80
CA ILE A 128 11.49 -7.56 -21.54
C ILE A 128 11.81 -6.06 -21.59
N LYS A 129 13.02 -5.69 -22.05
CA LYS A 129 13.42 -4.29 -22.19
C LYS A 129 12.52 -3.51 -23.15
N GLN A 130 12.17 -4.12 -24.29
CA GLN A 130 11.26 -3.52 -25.27
C GLN A 130 9.88 -3.26 -24.66
N GLU A 131 9.36 -4.23 -23.91
CA GLU A 131 8.05 -4.09 -23.26
C GLU A 131 8.06 -3.04 -22.15
N ILE A 132 9.12 -3.00 -21.34
CA ILE A 132 9.34 -1.95 -20.33
C ILE A 132 9.36 -0.57 -21.00
N SER A 133 10.18 -0.37 -22.04
CA SER A 133 10.25 0.91 -22.76
C SER A 133 8.92 1.30 -23.39
N ARG A 134 8.15 0.32 -23.91
CA ARG A 134 6.82 0.55 -24.45
C ARG A 134 5.84 1.03 -23.38
N LEU A 135 5.78 0.36 -22.24
CA LEU A 135 4.90 0.75 -21.14
C LEU A 135 5.32 2.09 -20.52
N LEU A 136 6.61 2.35 -20.42
CA LEU A 136 7.14 3.63 -19.95
C LEU A 136 6.69 4.79 -20.87
N ALA A 137 6.75 4.60 -22.19
CA ALA A 137 6.28 5.60 -23.15
C ALA A 137 4.76 5.85 -23.08
N LEU A 138 3.98 4.86 -22.66
CA LEU A 138 2.52 4.95 -22.55
C LEU A 138 2.04 5.53 -21.22
N LYS A 139 2.62 5.08 -20.10
CA LYS A 139 2.20 5.45 -18.75
C LYS A 139 3.03 6.59 -18.14
N GLY A 140 4.23 6.84 -18.64
CA GLY A 140 5.21 7.77 -18.09
C GLY A 140 5.95 7.24 -16.87
N MET A 141 5.27 6.53 -15.97
CA MET A 141 5.87 5.87 -14.80
C MET A 141 5.48 4.38 -14.77
N LEU A 142 6.38 3.55 -14.26
CA LEU A 142 6.16 2.11 -14.08
C LEU A 142 6.18 1.76 -12.60
N SER A 143 5.24 0.92 -12.18
CA SER A 143 5.19 0.41 -10.83
C SER A 143 5.89 -0.93 -10.68
N PHE A 144 6.19 -1.32 -9.43
CA PHE A 144 6.80 -2.62 -9.13
C PHE A 144 5.97 -3.77 -9.70
N TYR A 145 4.64 -3.65 -9.65
CA TYR A 145 3.72 -4.62 -10.20
C TYR A 145 3.84 -4.76 -11.73
N ASP A 146 4.01 -3.65 -12.46
CA ASP A 146 4.17 -3.68 -13.92
C ASP A 146 5.43 -4.46 -14.31
N ILE A 147 6.57 -4.18 -13.68
CA ILE A 147 7.83 -4.87 -13.97
C ILE A 147 7.74 -6.35 -13.57
N TYR A 148 7.13 -6.65 -12.43
CA TYR A 148 6.93 -8.02 -11.96
C TYR A 148 6.12 -8.85 -12.96
N HIS A 149 5.01 -8.34 -13.49
CA HIS A 149 4.19 -9.06 -14.48
C HIS A 149 4.88 -9.27 -15.82
N ILE A 150 5.77 -8.36 -16.23
CA ILE A 150 6.57 -8.52 -17.45
C ILE A 150 7.61 -9.63 -17.26
N ALA A 151 8.30 -9.63 -16.12
CA ALA A 151 9.40 -10.55 -15.83
C ALA A 151 8.94 -11.95 -15.38
N TYR A 152 7.84 -12.02 -14.64
CA TYR A 152 7.30 -13.23 -14.02
C TYR A 152 5.82 -13.44 -14.38
N PRO A 153 5.49 -13.64 -15.67
CA PRO A 153 4.12 -13.83 -16.08
C PRO A 153 3.55 -15.13 -15.49
N GLU A 154 2.35 -15.08 -14.90
CA GLU A 154 1.64 -16.24 -14.35
C GLU A 154 1.42 -17.36 -15.38
N ILE A 155 1.33 -16.98 -16.67
CA ILE A 155 1.24 -17.89 -17.81
C ILE A 155 2.53 -17.78 -18.63
N PRO A 156 3.35 -18.85 -18.68
CA PRO A 156 4.55 -18.90 -19.51
C PRO A 156 4.24 -18.57 -20.97
N ALA A 157 5.13 -17.82 -21.63
CA ALA A 157 4.93 -17.36 -23.00
C ALA A 157 4.58 -18.49 -24.00
N LEU A 158 5.14 -19.69 -23.80
CA LEU A 158 4.83 -20.89 -24.60
C LEU A 158 3.36 -21.30 -24.53
N THR A 159 2.72 -21.17 -23.36
CA THR A 159 1.30 -21.50 -23.17
C THR A 159 0.40 -20.42 -23.78
N ARG A 160 0.86 -19.16 -23.79
CA ARG A 160 0.14 -18.02 -24.37
C ARG A 160 0.02 -18.13 -25.90
N THR A 161 1.09 -18.57 -26.58
CA THR A 161 1.08 -18.80 -28.04
C THR A 161 0.21 -20.00 -28.43
N ALA A 162 0.19 -21.06 -27.62
CA ALA A 162 -0.68 -22.22 -27.84
C ALA A 162 -2.18 -21.90 -27.67
N LEU A 163 -2.53 -21.04 -26.71
CA LEU A 163 -3.92 -20.58 -26.51
C LEU A 163 -4.38 -19.60 -27.60
N ALA A 164 -3.49 -18.73 -28.09
CA ALA A 164 -3.81 -17.78 -29.16
C ALA A 164 -3.98 -18.45 -30.55
N THR A 165 -3.45 -19.66 -30.74
CA THR A 165 -3.58 -20.43 -32.00
C THR A 165 -4.75 -21.42 -31.98
N GLN A 166 -5.47 -21.55 -30.85
CA GLN A 166 -6.67 -22.38 -30.73
C GLN A 166 -7.99 -21.59 -30.88
N ASN A 167 -7.93 -20.29 -31.14
CA ASN A 167 -9.10 -19.43 -31.42
C ASN A 167 -9.11 -18.96 -32.87
#